data_AF-A0A7X6YSJ9-F1
#
_entry.id   AF-A0A7X6YSJ9-F1
#
_cell.length_a   1.000
_cell.length_b   1.000
_cell.length_c   1.000
_cell.angle_alpha   90.00
_cell.angle_beta   90.00
_cell.angle_gamma   90.00
#
_symmetry.space_group_name_H-M   'P 1'
#
loop_
_entity.id
_entity.type
_entity.pdbx_description
1 polymer ?
#
loop_
_entity_poly.entity_id
_entity_poly.type
_entity_poly.pdbx_seq_one_letter_code
_entity_poly.pdbx_strand_id
1 'polypeptide(L)' 'GYHHHIGANIWGRPQDNNQPFTVGLNSFNIKFYNNDELQATVNRLRLLGYHVDEKENYYLTQDPSGNVIKLVI' A
#
# COMPACT_ATOMS: atom_id res chain seq x y z
N GLY A 1 24.33 -4.41 4.19
CA GLY A 1 23.12 -4.69 3.40
C GLY A 1 21.91 -4.31 4.21
N TYR A 2 20.96 -3.59 3.63
CA TYR A 2 19.73 -3.16 4.28
C TYR A 2 18.58 -4.01 3.73
N HIS A 3 17.94 -4.80 4.60
CA HIS A 3 16.87 -5.71 4.21
C HIS A 3 15.67 -5.50 5.13
N HIS A 4 14.55 -5.09 4.56
CA HIS A 4 13.26 -5.16 5.21
C HIS A 4 12.55 -6.43 4.77
N HIS A 5 12.00 -7.17 5.71
CA HIS A 5 11.21 -8.36 5.44
C HIS A 5 9.74 -8.10 5.78
N ILE A 6 8.85 -8.51 4.89
CA ILE A 6 7.41 -8.57 5.16
C ILE A 6 7.02 -10.03 5.02
N GLY A 7 6.48 -10.61 6.10
CA GLY A 7 5.86 -11.93 6.05
C GLY A 7 4.42 -11.80 5.54
N ALA A 8 4.09 -12.50 4.46
CA ALA A 8 2.75 -12.52 3.89
C ALA A 8 2.15 -13.92 4.05
N ASN A 9 0.96 -14.00 4.63
CA ASN A 9 0.18 -15.24 4.75
C ASN A 9 -1.21 -15.00 4.15
N ILE A 10 -1.79 -16.05 3.56
CA ILE A 10 -3.15 -16.01 3.01
C ILE A 10 -4.04 -16.87 3.89
N TRP A 11 -5.09 -16.27 4.44
CA TRP A 11 -6.14 -16.93 5.22
C TRP A 11 -7.50 -16.54 4.63
N GLY A 12 -8.42 -17.49 4.45
CA GLY A 12 -9.73 -17.22 3.85
C GLY A 12 -9.81 -17.45 2.33
N ARG A 13 -10.78 -16.83 1.66
CA ARG A 13 -11.01 -16.94 0.20
C ARG A 13 -10.53 -15.68 -0.53
N PRO A 14 -10.23 -15.74 -1.85
CA PRO A 14 -9.66 -14.62 -2.62
C PRO A 14 -10.46 -13.32 -2.68
N GLN A 15 -11.69 -13.30 -2.18
CA GLN A 15 -12.61 -12.16 -2.22
C GLN A 15 -12.97 -11.64 -0.82
N ASP A 16 -12.35 -12.18 0.22
CA ASP A 16 -12.51 -11.70 1.58
C ASP A 16 -11.70 -10.40 1.72
N ASN A 17 -12.23 -9.31 1.17
CA ASN A 17 -11.65 -7.99 1.34
C ASN A 17 -11.78 -7.56 2.81
N ASN A 18 -10.75 -6.88 3.31
CA ASN A 18 -10.82 -6.26 4.63
C ASN A 18 -12.05 -5.36 4.73
N GLN A 19 -12.94 -5.66 5.67
CA GLN A 19 -14.08 -4.79 5.96
C GLN A 19 -13.61 -3.59 6.78
N PRO A 20 -14.14 -2.38 6.50
CA PRO A 20 -13.83 -1.20 7.32
C PRO A 20 -14.29 -1.42 8.77
N PHE A 21 -13.58 -0.82 9.73
CA PHE A 21 -13.89 -0.86 11.16
C PHE A 21 -13.82 -2.25 11.82
N THR A 22 -13.02 -3.15 11.28
CA THR A 22 -12.71 -4.45 11.91
C THR A 22 -11.48 -4.36 12.82
N VAL A 23 -11.38 -5.29 13.79
CA VAL A 23 -10.17 -5.44 14.61
C VAL A 23 -9.07 -6.05 13.73
N GLY A 24 -8.00 -5.30 13.45
CA GLY A 24 -6.93 -5.75 12.56
C GLY A 24 -5.97 -4.63 12.16
N LEU A 25 -5.15 -4.89 11.15
CA LEU A 25 -4.25 -3.89 10.57
C LEU A 25 -5.06 -2.84 9.80
N ASN A 26 -5.05 -1.60 10.29
CA ASN A 26 -5.76 -0.50 9.62
C ASN A 26 -5.02 -0.03 8.34
N SER A 27 -3.72 0.24 8.45
CA SER A 27 -2.86 0.58 7.32
C SER A 27 -1.39 0.43 7.71
N PHE A 28 -0.49 0.38 6.73
CA PHE A 28 0.95 0.49 6.95
C PHE A 28 1.59 1.49 5.97
N ASN A 29 2.78 1.94 6.31
CA ASN A 29 3.52 2.91 5.51
C ASN A 29 4.67 2.24 4.77
N ILE A 30 4.86 2.59 3.50
CA ILE A 30 6.11 2.36 2.76
C ILE A 30 6.80 3.72 2.67
N LYS A 31 7.99 3.81 3.29
CA LYS A 31 8.78 5.03 3.33
C LYS A 31 9.82 5.03 2.22
N PHE A 32 9.79 6.05 1.38
CA PHE A 32 10.71 6.26 0.27
C PHE A 32 11.83 7.19 0.69
N TYR A 33 13.00 7.05 0.07
CA TYR A 33 14.14 7.90 0.42
C TYR A 33 13.97 9.33 -0.09
N ASN A 34 13.31 9.50 -1.24
CA ASN A 34 13.08 10.79 -1.88
C ASN A 34 11.77 10.81 -2.68
N ASN A 35 11.42 12.00 -3.18
CA ASN A 35 10.20 12.20 -3.95
C ASN A 35 10.25 11.53 -5.32
N ASP A 36 11.41 11.43 -5.97
CA ASP A 36 11.52 10.84 -7.30
C ASP A 36 11.16 9.34 -7.29
N GLU A 37 11.63 8.60 -6.29
CA GLU A 37 11.29 7.18 -6.08
C GLU A 37 9.80 6.99 -5.76
N LEU A 38 9.24 7.89 -4.95
CA LEU A 38 7.82 7.91 -4.61
C LEU A 38 6.97 8.11 -5.89
N GLN A 39 7.28 9.14 -6.69
CA GLN A 39 6.55 9.44 -7.93
C GLN A 39 6.70 8.33 -8.97
N ALA A 40 7.90 7.76 -9.12
CA ALA A 40 8.10 6.62 -10.00
C ALA A 40 7.22 5.42 -9.60
N THR A 41 7.09 5.17 -8.29
CA THR A 41 6.24 4.10 -7.75
C THR A 41 4.75 4.39 -7.98
N VAL A 42 4.29 5.61 -7.70
CA VAL A 42 2.91 6.05 -7.93
C VAL A 42 2.53 5.91 -9.41
N ASN A 43 3.40 6.34 -10.33
CA ASN A 43 3.17 6.20 -11.77
C ASN A 43 3.09 4.74 -12.21
N ARG A 44 3.96 3.88 -11.67
CA ARG A 44 3.92 2.44 -11.96
C ARG A 44 2.62 1.80 -11.46
N LEU A 45 2.15 2.16 -10.27
CA LEU A 45 0.89 1.65 -9.72
C LEU A 45 -0.31 2.05 -10.60
N ARG A 46 -0.37 3.32 -11.01
CA ARG A 46 -1.41 3.83 -11.92
C ARG A 46 -1.38 3.12 -13.28
N LEU A 47 -0.18 2.88 -13.84
CA LEU A 47 -0.01 2.15 -15.10
C LEU A 47 -0.49 0.69 -15.01
N LEU A 48 -0.31 0.06 -13.85
CA LEU A 48 -0.81 -1.29 -13.56
C LEU A 48 -2.33 -1.34 -13.31
N GLY A 49 -3.01 -0.19 -13.33
CA GLY A 49 -4.45 -0.09 -13.11
C GLY A 49 -4.87 0.02 -11.64
N TYR A 50 -3.91 0.18 -10.72
CA TYR A 50 -4.24 0.42 -9.32
C TYR A 50 -4.66 1.88 -9.11
N HIS A 51 -5.67 2.07 -8.28
CA HIS A 51 -6.10 3.39 -7.86
C HIS A 51 -5.15 3.95 -6.80
N VAL A 52 -4.63 5.16 -7.05
CA VAL A 52 -3.73 5.86 -6.13
C VAL A 52 -4.27 7.25 -5.85
N ASP A 53 -4.71 7.43 -4.61
CA ASP A 53 -5.27 8.66 -4.06
C ASP A 53 -4.16 9.57 -3.55
N GLU A 54 -4.11 10.82 -4.01
CA GLU A 54 -3.20 11.82 -3.50
C GLU A 54 -3.83 12.56 -2.31
N LYS A 55 -3.09 12.62 -1.19
CA LYS A 55 -3.43 13.40 0.01
C LYS A 55 -2.35 14.44 0.25
N GLU A 56 -2.59 15.41 1.13
CA GLU A 56 -1.70 16.58 1.32
C GLU A 56 -0.20 16.22 1.49
N ASN A 57 0.13 15.12 2.15
CA ASN A 57 1.52 14.75 2.47
C ASN A 57 1.88 13.29 2.11
N TYR A 58 0.99 12.55 1.45
CA TYR A 58 1.20 11.13 1.15
C TYR A 58 0.27 10.63 0.04
N TYR A 59 0.60 9.48 -0.52
CA TYR A 59 -0.29 8.77 -1.45
C TYR A 59 -0.91 7.54 -0.76
N LEU A 60 -2.17 7.28 -1.05
CA LEU A 60 -2.94 6.15 -0.53
C LEU A 60 -3.26 5.17 -1.66
N THR A 61 -2.99 3.89 -1.45
CA THR A 61 -3.36 2.81 -2.38
C THR A 61 -3.84 1.58 -1.61
N GLN A 62 -4.45 0.64 -2.30
CA GLN A 62 -4.82 -0.66 -1.75
C GLN A 62 -4.17 -1.80 -2.54
N ASP A 63 -3.83 -2.88 -1.85
CA ASP A 63 -3.43 -4.13 -2.49
C ASP A 63 -4.67 -4.97 -2.89
N PRO A 64 -4.50 -6.09 -3.61
CA PRO A 64 -5.62 -6.95 -4.02
C PRO A 64 -6.43 -7.55 -2.86
N SER A 65 -5.88 -7.58 -1.65
CA SER A 65 -6.57 -8.07 -0.43
C SER A 65 -7.29 -6.95 0.32
N GLY A 66 -7.26 -5.71 -0.20
CA GLY A 66 -7.83 -4.53 0.43
C GLY A 66 -6.98 -3.95 1.57
N ASN A 67 -5.72 -4.35 1.72
CA ASN A 67 -4.83 -3.74 2.70
C ASN A 67 -4.50 -2.31 2.28
N VAL A 68 -4.66 -1.37 3.20
CA VAL A 68 -4.40 0.04 2.95
C VAL A 68 -2.92 0.36 3.13
N ILE A 69 -2.32 0.93 2.09
CA ILE A 69 -0.90 1.27 2.03
C ILE A 69 -0.77 2.79 1.88
N LYS A 70 0.05 3.40 2.73
CA LYS A 70 0.44 4.81 2.63
C LYS A 70 1.86 4.90 2.09
N LEU A 71 2.05 5.64 1.01
CA LEU A 71 3.36 5.91 0.43
C LEU A 71 3.81 7.30 0.91
N VAL A 72 4.93 7.34 1.65
CA VAL A 72 5.42 8.54 2.36
C VAL A 72 6.92 8.75 2.11
N ILE A 73 7.43 9.95 2.35
CA ILE A 73 8.88 10.26 2.40
C ILE A 73 9.37 10.23 3.85
#